data_AF-A0A3R7L706-F1
#
_entry.id   AF-A0A3R7L706-F1
#
_cell.length_a   1.000
_cell.length_b   1.000
_cell.length_c   1.000
_cell.angle_alpha   90.00
_cell.angle_beta   90.00
_cell.angle_gamma   90.00
#
_symmetry.space_group_name_H-M   'P 1'
#
loop_
_entity.id
_entity.type
_entity.pdbx_description
1 polymer ?
#
loop_
_entity_poly.entity_id
_entity_poly.type
_entity_poly.pdbx_seq_one_letter_code
_entity_poly.pdbx_strand_id
1 'polypeptide(L)'
;MKFEAGEAAMWQLVQRYTGQVGYRRGVKSEGLFANPPVIDCSGWTALLLTQALRAENEAAARAVFAADDMKALHVWSDRIIHEIGHRTGFMLQGADVTAHALPRCATIGLKMGNPAWAANHPRLRGITHIVQIVRRPDEDAPFVSEAFGASVEPGISLTPLAEWLARSQPSILANEVWAVDAFRLAP
;
A
#
# COMPACT_ATOMS: atom_id res chain seq x y z
N MET A 1 -15.42 -3.13 11.95
CA MET A 1 -14.41 -2.94 13.01
C MET A 1 -13.51 -1.78 12.58
N LYS A 2 -13.22 -0.83 13.46
CA LYS A 2 -12.23 0.22 13.19
C LYS A 2 -10.90 -0.27 13.73
N PHE A 3 -9.84 -0.19 12.93
CA PHE A 3 -8.49 -0.57 13.30
C PHE A 3 -7.70 0.72 13.59
N GLU A 4 -8.07 1.37 14.70
CA GLU A 4 -7.62 2.73 15.04
C GLU A 4 -6.12 2.78 15.34
N ALA A 5 -5.55 1.75 15.96
CA ALA A 5 -4.12 1.70 16.26
C ALA A 5 -3.30 1.53 14.97
N GLY A 6 -3.78 0.70 14.05
CA GLY A 6 -3.17 0.48 12.74
C GLY A 6 -3.25 1.72 11.85
N GLU A 7 -4.40 2.39 11.82
CA GLU A 7 -4.59 3.66 11.12
C GLU A 7 -3.64 4.74 11.66
N ALA A 8 -3.56 4.89 12.98
CA ALA A 8 -2.65 5.84 13.62
C ALA A 8 -1.17 5.53 13.30
N ALA A 9 -0.77 4.26 13.34
CA ALA A 9 0.59 3.84 13.03
C ALA A 9 0.99 4.16 11.58
N MET A 10 0.10 3.87 10.61
CA MET A 10 0.33 4.25 9.21
C MET A 10 0.44 5.77 9.06
N TRP A 11 -0.46 6.52 9.70
CA TRP A 11 -0.46 7.97 9.60
C TRP A 11 0.83 8.59 10.16
N GLN A 12 1.32 8.12 11.30
CA GLN A 12 2.58 8.58 11.88
C GLN A 12 3.78 8.36 10.93
N LEU A 13 3.83 7.22 10.23
CA LEU A 13 4.86 6.95 9.23
C LEU A 13 4.75 7.90 8.04
N VAL A 14 3.54 8.09 7.52
CA VAL A 14 3.28 9.00 6.40
C VAL A 14 3.69 10.43 6.76
N GLN A 15 3.32 10.92 7.95
CA GLN A 15 3.72 12.24 8.43
C GLN A 15 5.25 12.38 8.54
N ARG A 16 5.94 11.32 8.96
CA ARG A 16 7.40 11.34 9.12
C ARG A 16 8.15 11.37 7.79
N TYR A 17 7.69 10.61 6.79
CA TYR A 17 8.48 10.32 5.59
C TYR A 17 8.01 11.00 4.31
N THR A 18 6.77 11.50 4.25
CA THR A 18 6.27 12.25 3.09
C THR A 18 7.11 13.51 2.88
N GLY A 19 7.58 13.72 1.65
CA GLY A 19 8.45 14.86 1.32
C GLY A 19 9.92 14.74 1.76
N GLN A 20 10.29 13.67 2.48
CA GLN A 20 11.62 13.49 3.08
C GLN A 20 12.39 12.28 2.55
N VAL A 21 11.75 11.44 1.71
CA VAL A 21 12.31 10.17 1.23
C VAL A 21 12.20 10.11 -0.28
N GLY A 22 13.30 9.76 -0.95
CA GLY A 22 13.37 9.54 -2.39
C GLY A 22 12.85 8.17 -2.83
N TYR A 23 12.61 8.01 -4.12
CA TYR A 23 12.23 6.72 -4.68
C TYR A 23 13.47 5.99 -5.22
N ARG A 24 13.63 4.71 -4.85
CA ARG A 24 14.62 3.83 -5.49
C ARG A 24 14.09 2.42 -5.63
N ARG A 25 13.78 2.03 -6.87
CA ARG A 25 13.30 0.68 -7.22
C ARG A 25 14.18 -0.41 -6.62
N GLY A 26 13.55 -1.40 -5.99
CA GLY A 26 14.22 -2.55 -5.39
C GLY A 26 14.63 -2.34 -3.93
N VAL A 27 14.66 -1.10 -3.44
CA VAL A 27 15.03 -0.81 -2.05
C VAL A 27 13.81 -0.89 -1.13
N LYS A 28 13.93 -1.61 -0.01
CA LYS A 28 12.86 -1.75 0.98
C LYS A 28 13.12 -0.86 2.19
N SER A 29 12.55 -1.20 3.34
CA SER A 29 12.59 -0.37 4.56
C SER A 29 14.00 -0.05 5.05
N GLU A 30 14.99 -0.90 4.76
CA GLU A 30 16.40 -0.64 5.07
C GLU A 30 16.94 0.62 4.39
N GLY A 31 16.36 1.03 3.25
CA GLY A 31 16.75 2.26 2.56
C GLY A 31 16.39 3.55 3.30
N LEU A 32 15.50 3.48 4.29
CA LEU A 32 15.18 4.62 5.15
C LEU A 32 16.34 5.04 6.06
N PHE A 33 17.36 4.18 6.23
CA PHE A 33 18.58 4.49 6.98
C PHE A 33 19.73 5.01 6.09
N ALA A 34 19.53 5.07 4.77
CA ALA A 34 20.50 5.64 3.85
C ALA A 34 20.52 7.17 3.92
N ASN A 35 21.57 7.78 3.34
CA ASN A 35 21.66 9.23 3.16
C ASN A 35 21.97 9.55 1.69
N PRO A 36 21.03 10.09 0.90
CA PRO A 36 19.63 10.38 1.26
C PRO A 36 18.77 9.09 1.42
N PRO A 37 17.70 9.12 2.23
CA PRO A 37 16.83 7.97 2.44
C PRO A 37 16.00 7.68 1.19
N VAL A 38 15.84 6.40 0.85
CA VAL A 38 15.08 5.97 -0.33
C VAL A 38 14.26 4.71 -0.08
N ILE A 39 13.16 4.54 -0.80
CA ILE A 39 12.33 3.32 -0.76
C ILE A 39 11.58 3.09 -2.08
N ASP A 40 11.20 1.85 -2.39
CA ASP A 40 10.30 1.53 -3.51
C ASP A 40 8.82 1.39 -3.08
N CYS A 41 7.92 1.36 -4.06
CA CYS A 41 6.46 1.31 -3.86
C CYS A 41 6.01 0.15 -2.96
N SER A 42 6.52 -1.05 -3.23
CA SER A 42 6.20 -2.25 -2.45
C SER A 42 6.83 -2.25 -1.07
N GLY A 43 8.05 -1.71 -0.92
CA GLY A 43 8.72 -1.57 0.36
C GLY A 43 7.98 -0.60 1.29
N TRP A 44 7.51 0.51 0.72
CA TRP A 44 6.69 1.48 1.46
C TRP A 44 5.36 0.89 1.90
N THR A 45 4.64 0.25 0.98
CA THR A 45 3.36 -0.40 1.30
C THR A 45 3.52 -1.52 2.34
N ALA A 46 4.54 -2.37 2.20
CA ALA A 46 4.83 -3.44 3.16
C ALA A 46 5.17 -2.88 4.55
N LEU A 47 5.93 -1.78 4.62
CA LEU A 47 6.25 -1.11 5.89
C LEU A 47 4.97 -0.59 6.56
N LEU A 48 4.13 0.14 5.83
CA LEU A 48 2.87 0.69 6.36
C LEU A 48 1.97 -0.43 6.91
N LEU A 49 1.72 -1.47 6.12
CA LEU A 49 0.86 -2.57 6.52
C LEU A 49 1.42 -3.35 7.71
N THR A 50 2.69 -3.75 7.67
CA THR A 50 3.29 -4.52 8.78
C THR A 50 3.27 -3.73 10.08
N GLN A 51 3.51 -2.42 10.05
CA GLN A 51 3.42 -1.59 11.26
C GLN A 51 1.98 -1.44 11.74
N ALA A 52 1.01 -1.33 10.82
CA ALA A 52 -0.39 -1.26 11.16
C ALA A 52 -0.89 -2.53 11.88
N LEU A 53 -0.61 -3.71 11.29
CA LEU A 53 -1.03 -4.99 11.86
C LEU A 53 -0.35 -5.29 13.21
N ARG A 54 0.90 -4.85 13.38
CA ARG A 54 1.59 -4.93 14.68
C ARG A 54 0.95 -4.03 15.73
N ALA A 55 0.65 -2.78 15.38
CA ALA A 55 0.01 -1.85 16.30
C ALA A 55 -1.35 -2.37 16.79
N GLU A 56 -2.11 -3.04 15.93
CA GLU A 56 -3.37 -3.70 16.33
C GLU A 56 -3.14 -4.90 17.27
N ASN A 57 -2.13 -5.74 17.00
CA ASN A 57 -1.76 -6.82 17.91
C ASN A 57 -1.33 -6.30 19.29
N GLU A 58 -0.54 -5.23 19.32
CA GLU A 58 -0.07 -4.58 20.54
C GLU A 58 -1.25 -3.97 21.32
N ALA A 59 -2.13 -3.23 20.65
CA ALA A 59 -3.32 -2.64 21.26
C ALA A 59 -4.29 -3.71 21.82
N ALA A 60 -4.40 -4.85 21.14
CA ALA A 60 -5.21 -5.98 21.60
C ALA A 60 -4.52 -6.86 22.65
N ALA A 61 -3.24 -6.62 22.95
CA ALA A 61 -2.38 -7.47 23.79
C ALA A 61 -2.39 -8.96 23.40
N ARG A 62 -2.61 -9.25 22.11
CA ARG A 62 -2.68 -10.62 21.55
C ARG A 62 -2.41 -10.61 20.04
N ALA A 63 -2.12 -11.77 19.46
CA ALA A 63 -2.02 -11.92 18.01
C ALA A 63 -3.43 -11.94 17.38
N VAL A 64 -3.88 -10.77 16.88
CA VAL A 64 -5.05 -10.63 15.99
C VAL A 64 -4.66 -11.03 14.57
N PHE A 65 -3.48 -10.57 14.12
CA PHE A 65 -2.86 -10.86 12.84
C PHE A 65 -1.66 -11.78 13.03
N ALA A 66 -1.56 -12.84 12.22
CA ALA A 66 -0.49 -13.82 12.35
C ALA A 66 0.85 -13.27 11.85
N ALA A 67 1.96 -13.80 12.39
CA ALA A 67 3.30 -13.45 11.93
C ALA A 67 3.52 -13.81 10.45
N ASP A 68 2.95 -14.93 10.00
CA ASP A 68 3.04 -15.39 8.61
C ASP A 68 2.29 -14.48 7.64
N ASP A 69 1.18 -13.86 8.08
CA ASP A 69 0.46 -12.87 7.30
C ASP A 69 1.30 -11.63 7.07
N MET A 70 1.93 -11.10 8.13
CA MET A 70 2.84 -9.96 8.02
C MET A 70 4.07 -10.30 7.15
N LYS A 71 4.64 -11.51 7.29
CA LYS A 71 5.77 -11.95 6.48
C LYS A 71 5.43 -12.00 4.99
N ALA A 72 4.21 -12.39 4.63
CA ALA A 72 3.76 -12.47 3.25
C ALA A 72 3.71 -11.11 2.53
N LEU A 73 3.70 -10.01 3.28
CA LEU A 73 3.68 -8.65 2.73
C LEU A 73 5.06 -8.17 2.24
N HIS A 74 6.15 -8.82 2.66
CA HIS A 74 7.52 -8.41 2.32
C HIS A 74 7.97 -8.97 0.96
N VAL A 75 7.22 -8.64 -0.10
CA VAL A 75 7.40 -9.12 -1.49
C VAL A 75 7.17 -7.98 -2.50
N TRP A 76 7.11 -8.29 -3.80
CA TRP A 76 6.84 -7.27 -4.84
C TRP A 76 5.34 -6.95 -4.97
N SER A 77 5.03 -5.79 -5.57
CA SER A 77 3.68 -5.22 -5.69
C SER A 77 2.58 -6.22 -6.08
N ASP A 78 2.75 -6.95 -7.19
CA ASP A 78 1.76 -7.95 -7.65
C ASP A 78 1.55 -9.06 -6.60
N ARG A 79 2.64 -9.54 -6.00
CA ARG A 79 2.56 -10.61 -5.01
C ARG A 79 1.89 -10.15 -3.71
N ILE A 80 2.08 -8.89 -3.27
CA ILE A 80 1.38 -8.34 -2.10
C ILE A 80 -0.14 -8.40 -2.33
N ILE A 81 -0.60 -7.88 -3.48
CA ILE A 81 -2.02 -7.90 -3.84
C ILE A 81 -2.55 -9.34 -3.94
N HIS A 82 -1.77 -10.25 -4.52
CA HIS A 82 -2.13 -11.66 -4.58
C HIS A 82 -2.24 -12.32 -3.20
N GLU A 83 -1.26 -12.13 -2.31
CA GLU A 83 -1.27 -12.72 -0.97
C GLU A 83 -2.46 -12.26 -0.15
N ILE A 84 -2.71 -10.95 -0.10
CA ILE A 84 -3.86 -10.41 0.64
C ILE A 84 -5.16 -10.92 0.02
N GLY A 85 -5.33 -10.82 -1.29
CA GLY A 85 -6.55 -11.25 -1.95
C GLY A 85 -6.83 -12.75 -1.81
N HIS A 86 -5.79 -13.59 -1.89
CA HIS A 86 -5.91 -15.03 -1.69
C HIS A 86 -6.29 -15.39 -0.26
N ARG A 87 -5.62 -14.79 0.74
CA ARG A 87 -5.84 -15.10 2.15
C ARG A 87 -7.18 -14.60 2.68
N THR A 88 -7.65 -13.46 2.15
CA THR A 88 -8.89 -12.80 2.62
C THR A 88 -10.11 -13.13 1.79
N GLY A 89 -9.92 -13.71 0.59
CA GLY A 89 -10.99 -13.91 -0.39
C GLY A 89 -11.60 -12.60 -0.92
N PHE A 90 -11.03 -11.44 -0.60
CA PHE A 90 -11.56 -10.13 -0.97
C PHE A 90 -10.68 -9.43 -2.01
N MET A 91 -11.29 -9.04 -3.12
CA MET A 91 -10.65 -8.26 -4.17
C MET A 91 -11.68 -7.48 -4.96
N LEU A 92 -11.46 -6.17 -5.12
CA LEU A 92 -12.14 -5.34 -6.11
C LEU A 92 -11.26 -5.22 -7.35
N GLN A 93 -11.88 -5.01 -8.51
CA GLN A 93 -11.16 -4.82 -9.76
C GLN A 93 -11.85 -3.80 -10.66
N GLY A 94 -11.04 -2.99 -11.35
CA GLY A 94 -11.53 -2.06 -12.38
C GLY A 94 -12.65 -1.16 -11.86
N ALA A 95 -13.81 -1.21 -12.51
CA ALA A 95 -14.97 -0.38 -12.19
C ALA A 95 -15.50 -0.54 -10.74
N ASP A 96 -15.20 -1.65 -10.06
CA ASP A 96 -15.60 -1.84 -8.66
C ASP A 96 -14.75 -1.01 -7.69
N VAL A 97 -13.59 -0.50 -8.14
CA VAL A 97 -12.69 0.36 -7.34
C VAL A 97 -13.25 1.77 -7.30
N THR A 98 -14.18 2.01 -6.38
CA THR A 98 -14.83 3.31 -6.17
C THR A 98 -14.62 3.81 -4.75
N ALA A 99 -14.77 5.13 -4.55
CA ALA A 99 -14.66 5.73 -3.20
C ALA A 99 -15.63 5.11 -2.18
N HIS A 100 -16.77 4.59 -2.64
CA HIS A 100 -17.78 3.97 -1.79
C HIS A 100 -17.48 2.50 -1.48
N ALA A 101 -17.00 1.73 -2.47
CA ALA A 101 -16.73 0.30 -2.31
C ALA A 101 -15.39 0.01 -1.62
N LEU A 102 -14.44 0.94 -1.70
CA LEU A 102 -13.10 0.76 -1.17
C LEU A 102 -13.11 0.53 0.35
N PRO A 103 -12.41 -0.51 0.83
CA PRO A 103 -12.09 -0.65 2.25
C PRO A 103 -11.39 0.60 2.79
N ARG A 104 -11.59 0.83 4.07
CA ARG A 104 -11.11 2.02 4.77
C ARG A 104 -9.59 2.20 4.71
N CYS A 105 -8.85 1.09 4.68
CA CYS A 105 -7.40 1.01 4.55
C CYS A 105 -7.00 0.09 3.39
N ALA A 106 -7.72 0.18 2.26
CA ALA A 106 -7.43 -0.67 1.12
C ALA A 106 -5.99 -0.52 0.62
N THR A 107 -5.39 -1.63 0.19
CA THR A 107 -4.16 -1.65 -0.60
C THR A 107 -4.53 -1.77 -2.07
N ILE A 108 -3.99 -0.90 -2.92
CA ILE A 108 -4.37 -0.85 -4.33
C ILE A 108 -3.15 -1.12 -5.22
N GLY A 109 -3.24 -2.11 -6.10
CA GLY A 109 -2.24 -2.40 -7.12
C GLY A 109 -2.67 -1.86 -8.48
N LEU A 110 -1.71 -1.33 -9.23
CA LEU A 110 -1.91 -0.81 -10.58
C LEU A 110 -0.94 -1.48 -11.55
N LYS A 111 -1.45 -1.84 -12.72
CA LYS A 111 -0.60 -2.15 -13.87
C LYS A 111 -0.28 -0.84 -14.58
N MET A 112 0.94 -0.36 -14.40
CA MET A 112 1.47 0.84 -15.04
C MET A 112 2.54 0.45 -16.05
N GLY A 113 2.20 0.51 -17.34
CA GLY A 113 3.08 0.16 -18.44
C GLY A 113 3.55 -1.30 -18.41
N ASN A 114 4.59 -1.58 -19.20
CA ASN A 114 5.24 -2.90 -19.24
C ASN A 114 6.77 -2.74 -19.30
N PRO A 115 7.40 -2.27 -18.21
CA PRO A 115 8.82 -2.00 -18.22
C PRO A 115 9.63 -3.30 -18.23
N ALA A 116 10.77 -3.33 -18.91
CA ALA A 116 11.59 -4.54 -19.07
C ALA A 116 11.97 -5.21 -17.73
N TRP A 117 12.18 -4.43 -16.66
CA TRP A 117 12.48 -4.97 -15.33
C TRP A 117 11.33 -5.79 -14.75
N ALA A 118 10.08 -5.60 -15.19
CA ALA A 118 8.92 -6.31 -14.67
C ALA A 118 8.91 -7.80 -15.05
N ALA A 119 9.74 -8.23 -16.01
CA ALA A 119 9.95 -9.63 -16.35
C ALA A 119 10.77 -10.41 -15.31
N ASN A 120 11.29 -9.76 -14.27
CA ASN A 120 12.13 -10.38 -13.24
C ASN A 120 11.40 -11.39 -12.34
N HIS A 121 10.07 -11.28 -12.22
CA HIS A 121 9.23 -12.17 -11.42
C HIS A 121 7.89 -12.39 -12.12
N PRO A 122 7.21 -13.54 -11.91
CA PRO A 122 5.87 -13.73 -12.42
C PRO A 122 4.91 -12.70 -11.79
N ARG A 123 4.19 -11.97 -12.65
CA ARG A 123 3.18 -10.97 -12.28
C ARG A 123 1.86 -11.38 -12.90
N LEU A 124 1.05 -12.10 -12.13
CA LEU A 124 -0.22 -12.67 -12.62
C LEU A 124 -1.17 -11.59 -13.16
N ARG A 125 -1.12 -10.39 -12.57
CA ARG A 125 -1.95 -9.24 -12.95
C ARG A 125 -1.15 -8.15 -13.67
N GLY A 126 0.16 -8.34 -13.83
CA GLY A 126 1.06 -7.32 -14.39
C GLY A 126 1.21 -6.09 -13.50
N ILE A 127 0.94 -6.19 -12.20
CA ILE A 127 0.98 -5.03 -11.28
C ILE A 127 2.42 -4.57 -11.13
N THR A 128 2.69 -3.30 -11.49
CA THR A 128 4.01 -2.66 -11.44
C THR A 128 4.09 -1.55 -10.39
N HIS A 129 2.94 -1.09 -9.89
CA HIS A 129 2.86 -0.09 -8.83
C HIS A 129 1.84 -0.51 -7.76
N ILE A 130 2.05 -0.07 -6.52
CA ILE A 130 1.18 -0.36 -5.39
C ILE A 130 1.15 0.82 -4.43
N VAL A 131 -0.03 1.08 -3.89
CA VAL A 131 -0.32 2.21 -3.01
C VAL A 131 -1.16 1.76 -1.82
N GLN A 132 -1.18 2.58 -0.78
CA GLN A 132 -1.91 2.29 0.45
C GLN A 132 -2.86 3.43 0.80
N ILE A 133 -4.13 3.12 1.08
CA ILE A 133 -5.05 4.09 1.67
C ILE A 133 -4.69 4.27 3.15
N VAL A 134 -4.52 5.52 3.54
CA VAL A 134 -4.27 5.96 4.92
C VAL A 134 -5.28 7.05 5.28
N ARG A 135 -5.46 7.29 6.58
CA ARG A 135 -6.39 8.32 7.07
C ARG A 135 -5.74 9.20 8.09
N ARG A 136 -6.07 10.48 8.04
CA ARG A 136 -5.71 11.42 9.08
C ARG A 136 -6.62 11.17 10.31
N PRO A 137 -6.08 10.91 11.51
CA PRO A 137 -6.89 10.53 12.66
C PRO A 137 -7.91 11.56 13.16
N ASP A 138 -7.67 12.86 12.96
CA ASP A 138 -8.51 13.97 13.46
C ASP A 138 -9.73 14.27 12.56
N GLU A 139 -9.55 14.23 11.24
CA GLU A 139 -10.54 14.64 10.25
C GLU A 139 -11.22 13.46 9.55
N ASP A 140 -10.73 12.24 9.79
CA ASP A 140 -11.14 11.03 9.09
C ASP A 140 -11.06 11.14 7.54
N ALA A 141 -10.17 11.99 7.05
CA ALA A 141 -9.99 12.23 5.62
C ALA A 141 -9.11 11.13 4.99
N PRO A 142 -9.58 10.44 3.93
CA PRO A 142 -8.80 9.40 3.25
C PRO A 142 -7.80 9.99 2.25
N PHE A 143 -6.58 9.47 2.32
CA PHE A 143 -5.51 9.77 1.39
C PHE A 143 -4.93 8.48 0.83
N VAL A 144 -4.35 8.57 -0.35
CA VAL A 144 -3.48 7.54 -0.91
C VAL A 144 -2.04 7.95 -0.65
N SER A 145 -1.31 7.10 0.07
CA SER A 145 0.13 7.22 0.20
C SER A 145 0.82 6.26 -0.77
N GLU A 146 1.78 6.79 -1.52
CA GLU A 146 2.52 6.02 -2.50
C GLU A 146 3.99 6.42 -2.53
N ALA A 147 4.86 5.46 -2.85
CA ALA A 147 6.24 5.74 -3.18
C ALA A 147 6.45 5.56 -4.68
N PHE A 148 6.67 6.65 -5.41
CA PHE A 148 6.72 6.69 -6.88
C PHE A 148 7.63 7.83 -7.34
N GLY A 149 8.30 7.69 -8.48
CA GLY A 149 9.05 8.78 -9.10
C GLY A 149 10.38 8.37 -9.74
N ALA A 150 11.15 9.38 -10.11
CA ALA A 150 12.55 9.24 -10.49
C ALA A 150 13.45 9.45 -9.26
N SER A 151 14.75 9.23 -9.39
CA SER A 151 15.76 9.30 -8.31
C SER A 151 15.92 10.68 -7.62
N VAL A 152 15.06 11.66 -7.90
CA VAL A 152 15.11 13.02 -7.34
C VAL A 152 13.82 13.26 -6.54
N GLU A 153 13.99 13.74 -5.31
CA GLU A 153 12.94 13.87 -4.29
C GLU A 153 11.79 14.82 -4.66
N PRO A 154 10.60 14.64 -4.05
CA PRO A 154 10.25 13.58 -3.09
C PRO A 154 9.66 12.34 -3.77
N GLY A 155 10.09 11.16 -3.30
CA GLY A 155 9.63 9.87 -3.79
C GLY A 155 8.42 9.30 -3.04
N ILE A 156 8.07 9.84 -1.87
CA ILE A 156 6.81 9.52 -1.17
C ILE A 156 5.87 10.71 -1.25
N SER A 157 4.63 10.45 -1.68
CA SER A 157 3.57 11.45 -1.78
C SER A 157 2.31 11.03 -1.01
N LEU A 158 1.47 12.02 -0.75
CA LEU A 158 0.15 11.85 -0.14
C LEU A 158 -0.87 12.62 -0.96
N THR A 159 -1.85 11.93 -1.53
CA THR A 159 -2.88 12.53 -2.41
C THR A 159 -4.27 12.25 -1.83
N PRO A 160 -5.19 13.22 -1.77
CA PRO A 160 -6.57 12.95 -1.37
C PRO A 160 -7.20 11.83 -2.21
N LEU A 161 -7.92 10.90 -1.60
CA LEU A 161 -8.44 9.71 -2.29
C LEU A 161 -9.27 10.05 -3.54
N ALA A 162 -10.13 11.07 -3.45
CA ALA A 162 -10.96 11.50 -4.56
C ALA A 162 -10.12 11.98 -5.77
N GLU A 163 -9.05 12.74 -5.49
CA GLU A 163 -8.13 13.20 -6.52
C GLU A 163 -7.32 12.04 -7.11
N TRP A 164 -6.86 11.11 -6.27
CA TRP A 164 -6.11 9.94 -6.73
C TRP A 164 -6.97 9.02 -7.62
N LEU A 165 -8.24 8.81 -7.25
CA LEU A 165 -9.19 8.04 -8.07
C LEU A 165 -9.44 8.72 -9.42
N ALA A 166 -9.63 10.04 -9.43
CA ALA A 166 -9.80 10.79 -10.68
C ALA A 166 -8.56 10.66 -11.61
N ARG A 167 -7.35 10.74 -11.06
CA ARG A 167 -6.10 10.52 -11.80
C ARG A 167 -5.95 9.08 -12.29
N SER A 168 -6.48 8.12 -11.54
CA SER A 168 -6.40 6.68 -11.86
C SER A 168 -7.52 6.19 -12.77
N GLN A 169 -8.45 7.06 -13.17
CA GLN A 169 -9.61 6.70 -13.98
C GLN A 169 -9.26 5.97 -15.29
N PRO A 170 -8.20 6.33 -16.05
CA PRO A 170 -7.81 5.58 -17.24
C PRO A 170 -7.49 4.11 -16.94
N SER A 171 -6.74 3.83 -15.87
CA SER A 171 -6.39 2.47 -15.45
C SER A 171 -7.61 1.70 -14.93
N ILE A 172 -8.52 2.39 -14.22
CA ILE A 172 -9.79 1.82 -13.75
C ILE A 172 -10.63 1.35 -14.95
N LEU A 173 -10.80 2.20 -15.96
CA LEU A 173 -11.55 1.88 -17.19
C LEU A 173 -10.87 0.78 -18.02
N ALA A 174 -9.55 0.70 -17.99
CA ALA A 174 -8.78 -0.36 -18.64
C ALA A 174 -8.81 -1.70 -17.87
N ASN A 175 -9.47 -1.76 -16.71
CA ASN A 175 -9.52 -2.94 -15.83
C ASN A 175 -8.13 -3.33 -15.27
N GLU A 176 -7.26 -2.34 -15.06
CA GLU A 176 -5.84 -2.44 -14.69
C GLU A 176 -5.56 -2.02 -13.23
N VAL A 177 -6.60 -2.06 -12.38
CA VAL A 177 -6.53 -1.69 -10.96
C VAL A 177 -7.19 -2.79 -10.13
N TRP A 178 -6.55 -3.16 -9.01
CA TRP A 178 -7.05 -4.14 -8.06
C TRP A 178 -6.92 -3.59 -6.65
N ALA A 179 -7.97 -3.73 -5.83
CA ALA A 179 -7.93 -3.32 -4.43
C ALA A 179 -8.22 -4.50 -3.50
N VAL A 180 -7.47 -4.59 -2.40
CA VAL A 180 -7.57 -5.67 -1.39
C VAL A 180 -7.57 -5.06 0.01
N ASP A 181 -7.87 -5.86 1.02
CA ASP A 181 -8.02 -5.42 2.41
C ASP A 181 -7.23 -6.29 3.38
N ALA A 182 -6.02 -5.85 3.76
CA ALA A 182 -5.17 -6.59 4.69
C ALA A 182 -5.78 -6.76 6.08
N PHE A 183 -6.70 -5.87 6.49
CA PHE A 183 -7.31 -5.94 7.80
C PHE A 183 -8.36 -7.06 7.92
N ARG A 184 -8.77 -7.66 6.80
CA ARG A 184 -9.57 -8.90 6.77
C ARG A 184 -8.78 -10.16 7.08
N LEU A 185 -7.47 -10.06 7.29
CA LEU A 185 -6.65 -11.17 7.78
C LEU A 185 -6.95 -11.48 9.26
N ALA A 186 -7.57 -10.55 9.98
CA ALA A 186 -8.10 -10.82 11.31
C ALA A 186 -9.24 -11.85 11.20
N PRO A 187 -9.31 -12.83 12.12
CA PRO A 187 -10.35 -13.86 12.16
C PRO A 187 -11.73 -13.31 12.54
#